data_AF-A5N3G0-F1
#
_entry.id   AF-A5N3G0-F1
#
_cell.length_a   1.000
_cell.length_b   1.000
_cell.length_c   1.000
_cell.angle_alpha   90.00
_cell.angle_beta   90.00
_cell.angle_gamma   90.00
#
_symmetry.space_group_name_H-M   'P 1'
#
loop_
_entity.id
_entity.type
_entity.pdbx_description
1 polymer ?
#
loop_
_entity_poly.entity_id
_entity_poly.type
_entity_poly.pdbx_seq_one_letter_code
_entity_poly.pdbx_strand_id
1 'polypeptide(L)' 'MLNLWFKSNYCYQEELNIMPNDIEITIFETPSHNWGIRGLPGNELSLDYNIKI' A
#
# COMPACT_ATOMS: atom_id res chain seq x y z
N MET A 1 -5.04 3.47 -9.96
CA MET A 1 -4.23 2.89 -8.86
C MET A 1 -5.07 2.58 -7.62
N LEU A 2 -5.83 3.53 -7.05
CA LEU A 2 -6.74 3.25 -5.91
C LEU A 2 -7.81 2.18 -6.17
N ASN A 3 -8.43 2.17 -7.36
CA ASN A 3 -9.47 1.18 -7.69
C ASN A 3 -9.00 -0.28 -7.66
N LEU A 4 -7.69 -0.53 -7.78
CA LEU A 4 -7.13 -1.88 -7.68
C LEU A 4 -7.02 -2.33 -6.21
N TRP A 5 -6.70 -1.41 -5.30
CA TRP A 5 -6.66 -1.69 -3.86
C TRP A 5 -8.05 -2.01 -3.31
N PHE A 6 -9.06 -1.22 -3.69
CA PHE A 6 -10.44 -1.48 -3.28
C PHE A 6 -11.04 -2.75 -3.89
N LYS A 7 -10.56 -3.19 -5.06
CA LYS A 7 -10.96 -4.49 -5.64
C LYS A 7 -10.59 -5.67 -4.75
N SER A 8 -9.55 -5.56 -3.93
CA SER A 8 -9.19 -6.57 -2.94
C SER A 8 -10.23 -6.68 -1.82
N ASN A 9 -11.10 -5.69 -1.62
CA ASN A 9 -12.07 -5.74 -0.52
C ASN A 9 -13.13 -6.82 -0.73
N TYR A 10 -13.41 -7.21 -1.97
CA TYR A 10 -14.29 -8.34 -2.27
C TYR A 10 -13.70 -9.67 -1.74
N CYS A 11 -12.37 -9.78 -1.63
CA CYS A 11 -11.68 -10.92 -1.05
C CYS A 11 -12.02 -11.11 0.44
N TYR A 12 -12.20 -10.01 1.20
CA TYR A 12 -12.56 -10.08 2.62
C TYR A 12 -13.99 -10.62 2.83
N GLN A 13 -14.90 -10.37 1.89
CA GLN A 13 -16.24 -10.96 1.95
C GLN A 13 -16.18 -12.48 1.74
N GLU A 14 -15.31 -12.95 0.84
CA GLU A 14 -15.17 -14.38 0.53
C GLU A 14 -14.42 -15.16 1.62
N GLU A 15 -13.36 -14.56 2.20
CA GLU A 15 -12.50 -15.24 3.18
C GLU A 15 -12.95 -15.07 4.63
N LEU A 16 -13.52 -13.90 4.96
CA LEU A 16 -13.83 -13.50 6.35
C LEU A 16 -15.31 -13.18 6.58
N ASN A 17 -16.15 -13.23 5.53
CA ASN A 17 -17.58 -12.89 5.58
C ASN A 17 -17.86 -11.47 6.12
N ILE A 18 -16.96 -10.53 5.84
CA ILE A 18 -17.14 -9.10 6.17
C ILE A 18 -17.56 -8.38 4.89
N MET A 19 -18.70 -7.68 4.91
CA MET A 19 -19.14 -6.95 3.73
C MET A 19 -18.23 -5.74 3.46
N PRO A 20 -17.97 -5.37 2.20
CA PRO A 20 -17.14 -4.19 1.90
C PRO A 20 -17.65 -2.89 2.53
N ASN A 21 -18.97 -2.76 2.72
CA ASN A 21 -19.59 -1.58 3.35
C ASN A 21 -19.33 -1.50 4.87
N ASP A 22 -18.89 -2.59 5.50
CA ASP A 22 -18.54 -2.64 6.92
C ASP A 22 -17.05 -2.32 7.16
N ILE A 23 -16.29 -2.01 6.11
CA ILE A 23 -14.84 -1.77 6.15
C ILE A 23 -14.56 -0.31 5.75
N GLU A 24 -13.93 0.45 6.64
CA GLU A 24 -13.35 1.75 6.33
C GLU A 24 -11.83 1.64 6.17
N ILE A 25 -11.27 2.28 5.14
CA ILE A 25 -9.83 2.30 4.87
C ILE A 25 -9.38 3.76 4.74
N THR A 26 -8.40 4.16 5.55
CA THR A 26 -7.72 5.45 5.44
C THR A 26 -6.28 5.24 4.98
N ILE A 27 -5.88 5.94 3.91
CA ILE A 27 -4.51 5.91 3.38
C ILE A 27 -3.79 7.19 3.79
N PHE A 28 -2.63 7.04 4.41
CA PHE A 28 -1.75 8.14 4.74
C PHE A 28 -0.56 8.17 3.78
N GLU A 29 -0.46 9.26 3.04
CA GLU A 29 0.71 9.54 2.21
C GLU A 29 1.65 10.47 2.97
N THR A 30 2.94 10.20 2.88
CA THR A 30 3.99 11.09 3.41
C THR A 30 5.10 11.22 2.38
N PRO A 31 5.78 12.39 2.30
CA PRO A 31 6.89 12.57 1.38
C PRO A 31 7.97 11.49 1.56
N SER A 32 8.60 11.04 0.47
CA SER A 32 9.57 9.94 0.51
C SER A 32 10.78 10.20 1.40
N HIS A 33 11.20 11.46 1.55
CA HIS A 33 12.29 11.84 2.46
C HIS A 33 11.94 11.71 3.95
N ASN A 34 10.66 11.59 4.29
CA ASN A 34 10.22 11.32 5.66
C ASN A 34 10.18 9.82 5.97
N TRP A 35 10.46 8.95 5.00
CA TRP A 35 10.45 7.51 5.20
C TRP A 35 11.84 7.02 5.60
N GLY A 36 11.98 6.46 6.80
CA GLY A 36 13.19 5.74 7.19
C GLY A 36 13.14 4.28 6.76
N ILE A 37 13.83 3.91 5.69
CA ILE A 37 13.87 2.53 5.16
C ILE A 37 15.30 2.04 5.16
N ARG A 38 15.56 0.93 5.88
CA ARG A 38 16.91 0.33 6.01
C ARG A 38 17.99 1.35 6.44
N GLY A 39 17.61 2.32 7.27
CA GLY A 39 18.51 3.36 7.78
C GLY A 39 18.74 4.55 6.84
N LEU A 40 18.03 4.61 5.70
CA LEU A 40 18.12 5.72 4.74
C LEU A 40 16.75 6.38 4.52
N PRO A 41 16.71 7.67 4.18
CA PRO A 41 15.53 8.32 3.61
C PRO A 41 15.06 7.58 2.35
N GLY A 42 13.74 7.48 2.13
CA GLY A 42 13.18 6.72 1.01
C GLY A 42 13.59 7.24 -0.37
N ASN A 43 13.90 8.54 -0.48
CA ASN A 43 14.45 9.14 -1.70
C ASN A 43 15.95 8.83 -1.92
N GLU A 44 16.64 8.32 -0.91
CA GLU A 44 18.05 7.90 -0.96
C GLU A 44 18.20 6.38 -1.02
N LEU A 45 17.09 5.65 -0.98
CA LEU A 45 17.06 4.21 -1.07
C LEU A 45 17.41 3.75 -2.50
N SER A 46 18.61 3.19 -2.66
CA SER A 46 18.98 2.46 -3.87
C SER A 46 18.52 1.01 -3.77
N LEU A 47 17.94 0.49 -4.85
CA LEU A 47 17.61 -0.93 -4.97
C LEU A 47 18.67 -1.64 -5.80
N ASP A 48 19.12 -2.81 -5.34
CA ASP A 48 20.14 -3.62 -6.02
C ASP A 48 19.56 -4.37 -7.24
N TYR A 49 18.34 -4.04 -7.65
CA TYR A 49 17.65 -4.62 -8.78
C TYR A 49 16.91 -3.57 -9.59
N ASN A 50 16.81 -3.80 -10.90
CA ASN A 50 16.07 -2.93 -11.79
C ASN A 50 14.57 -3.09 -11.57
N ILE A 51 13.89 -2.00 -11.29
CA ILE A 51 12.43 -1.96 -11.32
C ILE A 51 12.01 -1.88 -12.78
N LYS A 52 11.28 -2.88 -13.27
CA LYS A 52 10.50 -2.71 -14.50
C LYS A 52 9.26 -1.90 -14.16
N ILE A 53 9.16 -0.72 -14.77
CA ILE A 53 7.93 0.08 -14.79
C ILE A 53 7.05 -0.45 -15.92
#